data_AF-A0A258NV51-F1
#
_entry.id   AF-A0A258NV51-F1
#
_cell.length_a   1.000
_cell.length_b   1.000
_cell.length_c   1.000
_cell.angle_alpha   90.00
_cell.angle_beta   90.00
_cell.angle_gamma   90.00
#
_symmetry.space_group_name_H-M   'P 1'
#
loop_
_entity.id
_entity.type
_entity.pdbx_description
1 polymer ?
#
loop_
_entity_poly.entity_id
_entity_poly.type
_entity_poly.pdbx_seq_one_letter_code
_entity_poly.pdbx_strand_id
1 'polypeptide(L)'
;MLFGLLALMVSALTAIYFIAKMVLTPLPGEWSVPLRAGPLQLQAGVPTMLRLATAPWVGPLLDGRRLATRAGPVQLTWQAPTRTLLLYCAPCTVSPAGLGEKRVVLQELRLSVRRQGLLLDGELASGALRATWQGELSNRELQIHLQLPPSAIADAYALFGAAIPELTRVRIEGRFALKAQLSLPGGRLSLAPQVEGFQVSGLGTEVFAAARSGCSRRTSRLTADSWLARAVVAAEDQRFYEHQGYDLAEFSAALSRNQREGRIVRGASTLPQQLAKLLVTGDERSPVRKLRELLYAVEMEQTLGKPRMLQLYLAHAPWGPGLCGAEAATQHYFGRRAHALEPAQAIWLAAMLHNPTLEASRWRDTGQINTARAQWVLAGLRGVPRKQRASLSRVLDEAAWQAPAPGHSP
;
A
#
# COMPACT_ATOMS: atom_id res chain seq x y z
N MET A 1 8.62 52.38 36.83
CA MET A 1 7.45 51.55 36.45
C MET A 1 7.76 50.53 35.34
N LEU A 2 8.42 50.92 34.23
CA LEU A 2 8.70 50.02 33.10
C LEU A 2 9.49 48.74 33.48
N PHE A 3 10.55 48.88 34.29
CA PHE A 3 11.37 47.74 34.76
C PHE A 3 10.61 46.79 35.71
N GLY A 4 9.69 47.32 36.53
CA GLY A 4 8.85 46.50 37.41
C GLY A 4 7.81 45.69 36.63
N LEU A 5 7.20 46.29 35.60
CA LEU A 5 6.29 45.59 34.68
C LEU A 5 7.01 44.50 33.88
N LEU A 6 8.24 44.77 33.42
CA LEU A 6 9.07 43.79 32.73
C LEU A 6 9.43 42.62 33.65
N ALA A 7 9.86 42.89 34.88
CA ALA A 7 10.20 41.84 35.86
C ALA A 7 8.98 40.97 36.21
N LEU A 8 7.80 41.56 36.38
CA LEU A 8 6.54 40.84 36.59
C LEU A 8 6.18 39.96 35.39
N MET A 9 6.31 40.48 34.16
CA MET A 9 6.08 39.70 32.94
C MET A 9 7.03 38.51 32.84
N VAL A 10 8.33 38.73 33.07
CA VAL A 10 9.35 37.66 33.02
C VAL A 10 9.08 36.60 34.10
N SER A 11 8.72 37.02 35.31
CA SER A 11 8.40 36.11 36.42
C SER A 11 7.14 35.28 36.11
N ALA A 12 6.10 35.92 35.58
CA ALA A 12 4.88 35.25 35.16
C ALA A 12 5.13 34.25 34.02
N LEU A 13 5.90 34.64 32.99
CA LEU A 13 6.28 33.76 31.88
C LEU A 13 7.12 32.58 32.37
N THR A 14 8.02 32.80 33.32
CA THR A 14 8.85 31.74 33.92
C THR A 14 8.00 30.78 34.74
N ALA A 15 7.07 31.29 35.55
CA ALA A 15 6.12 30.46 36.29
C ALA A 15 5.23 29.64 35.36
N ILE A 16 4.68 30.25 34.30
CA ILE A 16 3.91 29.54 33.26
C ILE A 16 4.76 28.45 32.62
N TYR A 17 6.03 28.73 32.31
CA TYR A 17 6.94 27.73 31.76
C TYR A 17 7.17 26.55 32.70
N PHE A 18 7.44 26.79 33.99
CA PHE A 18 7.64 25.69 34.95
C PHE A 18 6.36 24.90 35.21
N ILE A 19 5.20 25.56 35.26
CA ILE A 19 3.90 24.89 35.36
C ILE A 19 3.66 24.03 34.12
N ALA A 20 3.84 24.58 32.92
CA ALA A 20 3.68 23.85 31.67
C ALA A 20 4.65 22.66 31.59
N LYS A 21 5.91 22.86 31.99
CA LYS A 21 6.91 21.80 32.05
C LYS A 21 6.48 20.71 33.04
N MET A 22 6.07 21.07 34.25
CA MET A 22 5.65 20.12 35.28
C MET A 22 4.43 19.32 34.84
N VAL A 23 3.43 19.99 34.26
CA VAL A 23 2.19 19.35 33.79
C VAL A 23 2.43 18.45 32.57
N LEU A 24 3.30 18.85 31.64
CA LEU A 24 3.55 18.09 30.41
C LEU A 24 4.62 16.99 30.58
N THR A 25 5.44 17.04 31.64
CA THR A 25 6.49 16.05 31.86
C THR A 25 5.86 14.65 31.95
N PRO A 26 6.27 13.71 31.09
CA PRO A 26 5.66 12.39 31.04
C PRO A 26 5.93 11.61 32.33
N LEU A 27 4.93 10.87 32.79
CA LEU A 27 5.08 9.90 33.88
C LEU A 27 6.01 8.75 33.45
N PRO A 28 6.63 8.02 34.41
CA PRO A 28 7.45 6.86 34.09
C PRO A 28 6.71 5.84 33.21
N GLY A 29 7.24 5.60 32.01
CA GLY A 29 6.63 4.70 31.02
C GLY A 29 5.45 5.31 30.26
N GLU A 30 5.13 6.60 30.42
CA GLU A 30 4.14 7.29 29.61
C GLU A 30 4.65 7.47 28.17
N TRP A 31 3.78 7.24 27.21
CA TRP A 31 4.07 7.59 25.82
C TRP A 31 4.29 9.10 25.70
N SER A 32 5.48 9.49 25.24
CA SER A 32 5.88 10.88 25.09
C SER A 32 6.41 11.22 23.70
N VAL A 33 6.33 12.50 23.35
CA VAL A 33 6.90 13.07 22.12
C VAL A 33 7.66 14.35 22.43
N PRO A 34 8.74 14.65 21.68
CA PRO A 34 9.45 15.91 21.83
C PRO A 34 8.62 17.05 21.24
N LEU A 35 8.35 18.08 22.04
CA LEU A 35 7.78 19.34 21.60
C LEU A 35 8.87 20.40 21.52
N ARG A 36 8.83 21.18 20.42
CA ARG A 36 9.68 22.37 20.24
C ARG A 36 8.79 23.61 20.22
N ALA A 37 9.09 24.56 21.10
CA ALA A 37 8.43 25.87 21.15
C ALA A 37 9.51 26.96 21.21
N GLY A 38 9.87 27.51 20.05
CA GLY A 38 11.03 28.41 19.94
C GLY A 38 12.34 27.72 20.34
N PRO A 39 13.14 28.29 21.27
CA PRO A 39 14.37 27.66 21.77
C PRO A 39 14.13 26.53 22.78
N LEU A 40 12.89 26.36 23.28
CA LEU A 40 12.58 25.40 24.33
C LEU A 40 12.27 24.03 23.74
N GLN A 41 12.89 23.00 24.32
CA GLN A 41 12.58 21.60 24.04
C GLN A 41 12.04 20.94 25.32
N LEU A 42 10.87 20.33 25.22
CA LEU A 42 10.27 19.58 26.32
C LEU A 42 9.72 18.25 25.83
N GLN A 43 9.84 17.22 26.66
CA GLN A 43 9.15 15.96 26.44
C GLN A 43 7.73 16.10 26.96
N ALA A 44 6.74 15.83 26.12
CA ALA A 44 5.33 15.91 26.51
C ALA A 44 4.68 14.53 26.45
N GLY A 45 4.03 14.13 27.55
CA GLY A 45 3.16 12.95 27.58
C GLY A 45 1.98 13.14 26.63
N VAL A 46 1.83 12.27 25.62
CA VAL A 46 0.74 12.40 24.64
C VAL A 46 -0.64 12.17 25.28
N PRO A 47 -0.84 11.17 26.16
CA PRO A 47 -2.09 11.04 26.91
C PRO A 47 -2.42 12.30 27.70
N THR A 48 -1.43 12.90 28.36
CA THR A 48 -1.60 14.15 29.10
C THR A 48 -2.00 15.31 28.19
N MET A 49 -1.34 15.48 27.04
CA MET A 49 -1.71 16.48 26.05
C MET A 49 -3.14 16.28 25.52
N LEU A 50 -3.55 15.05 25.22
CA LEU A 50 -4.90 14.74 24.77
C LEU A 50 -5.94 15.09 25.83
N ARG A 51 -5.67 14.75 27.10
CA ARG A 51 -6.54 15.09 28.24
C ARG A 51 -6.70 16.60 28.39
N LEU A 52 -5.61 17.36 28.25
CA LEU A 52 -5.63 18.82 28.29
C LEU A 52 -6.38 19.40 27.10
N ALA A 53 -6.05 19.01 25.87
CA ALA A 53 -6.65 19.56 24.65
C ALA A 53 -8.17 19.34 24.57
N THR A 54 -8.68 18.32 25.24
CA THR A 54 -10.11 17.99 25.31
C THR A 54 -10.77 18.41 26.64
N ALA A 55 -10.05 19.12 27.51
CA ALA A 55 -10.60 19.60 28.78
C ALA A 55 -11.55 20.80 28.54
N PRO A 56 -12.69 20.90 29.25
CA PRO A 56 -13.66 21.97 29.04
C PRO A 56 -13.11 23.40 29.23
N TRP A 57 -12.06 23.56 30.04
CA TRP A 57 -11.42 24.85 30.30
C TRP A 57 -10.29 25.17 29.31
N VAL A 58 -9.74 24.16 28.62
CA VAL A 58 -8.70 24.35 27.57
C VAL A 58 -9.34 24.46 26.20
N GLY A 59 -10.40 23.70 25.93
CA GLY A 59 -11.09 23.67 24.63
C GLY A 59 -11.37 25.08 24.06
N PRO A 60 -12.02 25.98 24.82
CA PRO A 60 -12.26 27.36 24.36
C PRO A 60 -10.99 28.15 24.03
N LEU A 61 -9.86 27.86 24.67
CA LEU A 61 -8.57 28.51 24.38
C LEU A 61 -7.94 28.03 23.06
N LEU A 62 -8.32 26.82 22.62
CA LEU A 62 -7.93 26.24 21.35
C LEU A 62 -8.83 26.69 20.19
N ASP A 63 -9.98 27.28 20.47
CA ASP A 63 -10.93 27.70 19.44
C ASP A 63 -10.30 28.75 18.50
N GLY A 64 -10.46 28.54 17.19
CA GLY A 64 -9.88 29.39 16.15
C GLY A 64 -8.36 29.30 15.98
N ARG A 65 -7.66 28.48 16.79
CA ARG A 65 -6.20 28.33 16.67
C ARG A 65 -5.84 27.55 15.42
N ARG A 66 -4.67 27.87 14.84
CA ARG A 66 -4.06 27.13 13.74
C ARG A 66 -2.73 26.54 14.22
N LEU A 67 -2.57 25.24 14.05
CA LEU A 67 -1.36 24.50 14.38
C LEU A 67 -0.62 24.12 13.09
N ALA A 68 0.68 24.40 13.04
CA ALA A 68 1.54 23.85 12.00
C ALA A 68 1.83 22.38 12.32
N THR A 69 1.36 21.48 11.45
CA THR A 69 1.58 20.04 11.61
C THR A 69 2.31 19.44 10.40
N ARG A 70 2.74 18.19 10.50
CA ARG A 70 3.29 17.44 9.36
C ARG A 70 2.29 17.27 8.21
N ALA A 71 1.00 17.34 8.51
CA ALA A 71 -0.07 17.24 7.52
C ALA A 71 -0.43 18.59 6.87
N GLY A 72 0.23 19.68 7.27
CA GLY A 72 -0.13 21.04 6.90
C GLY A 72 -0.77 21.82 8.06
N PRO A 73 -1.26 23.03 7.81
CA PRO A 73 -1.96 23.82 8.82
C PRO A 73 -3.27 23.14 9.21
N VAL A 74 -3.46 22.89 10.52
CA VAL A 74 -4.69 22.34 11.09
C VAL A 74 -5.38 23.44 11.90
N GLN A 75 -6.61 23.75 11.53
CA GLN A 75 -7.48 24.63 12.28
C GLN A 75 -8.21 23.85 13.37
N LEU A 76 -8.26 24.41 14.56
CA LEU A 76 -8.96 23.88 15.71
C LEU A 76 -10.24 24.66 15.97
N THR A 77 -11.32 23.97 16.29
CA THR A 77 -12.60 24.57 16.66
C THR A 77 -13.19 23.83 17.86
N TRP A 78 -13.62 24.56 18.88
CA TRP A 78 -14.23 23.98 20.07
C TRP A 78 -15.74 24.14 20.06
N GLN A 79 -16.46 23.03 20.12
CA GLN A 79 -17.91 23.00 20.22
C GLN A 79 -18.32 22.83 21.68
N ALA A 80 -18.63 23.93 22.35
CA ALA A 80 -18.98 23.93 23.78
C ALA A 80 -20.18 23.03 24.14
N PRO A 81 -21.30 23.00 23.39
CA PRO A 81 -22.46 22.19 23.75
C PRO A 81 -22.17 20.69 23.81
N THR A 82 -21.33 20.20 22.89
CA THR A 82 -20.98 18.78 22.74
C THR A 82 -19.63 18.44 23.35
N ARG A 83 -18.91 19.43 23.90
CA ARG A 83 -17.52 19.31 24.40
C ARG A 83 -16.60 18.60 23.40
N THR A 84 -16.73 18.98 22.13
CA THR A 84 -16.06 18.33 21.02
C THR A 84 -15.01 19.27 20.43
N LEU A 85 -13.80 18.75 20.22
CA LEU A 85 -12.73 19.43 19.50
C LEU A 85 -12.77 18.97 18.04
N LEU A 86 -12.95 19.91 17.12
CA LEU A 86 -12.88 19.68 15.68
C LEU A 86 -11.51 20.10 15.17
N LEU A 87 -10.89 19.22 14.37
CA LEU A 87 -9.66 19.47 13.64
C LEU A 87 -9.99 19.50 12.15
N TYR A 88 -9.54 20.53 11.45
CA TYR A 88 -9.76 20.71 10.01
C TYR A 88 -8.47 21.07 9.30
N CYS A 89 -8.14 20.36 8.21
CA CYS A 89 -7.04 20.72 7.31
C CYS A 89 -7.51 20.69 5.85
N ALA A 90 -7.12 21.68 5.07
CA ALA A 90 -7.40 21.79 3.64
C ALA A 90 -6.35 22.69 2.94
N PRO A 91 -5.55 22.16 1.99
CA PRO A 91 -5.35 20.74 1.71
C PRO A 91 -4.63 20.04 2.87
N CYS A 92 -4.83 18.73 3.00
CA CYS A 92 -4.24 17.93 4.06
C CYS A 92 -3.29 16.87 3.48
N THR A 93 -2.06 16.84 3.96
CA THR A 93 -1.06 15.89 3.49
C THR A 93 -0.99 14.69 4.44
N VAL A 94 -1.25 13.50 3.93
CA VAL A 94 -1.16 12.26 4.70
C VAL A 94 -0.03 11.38 4.17
N SER A 95 0.72 10.79 5.10
CA SER A 95 1.76 9.80 4.81
C SER A 95 1.32 8.45 5.41
N PRO A 96 0.40 7.73 4.75
CA PRO A 96 -0.08 6.47 5.28
C PRO A 96 1.07 5.45 5.36
N ALA A 97 1.25 4.86 6.55
CA ALA A 97 2.27 3.85 6.79
C ALA A 97 2.07 2.68 5.81
N GLY A 98 3.13 2.30 5.10
CA GLY A 98 3.13 1.14 4.19
C GLY A 98 2.73 1.41 2.73
N LEU A 99 2.37 2.64 2.34
CA LEU A 99 2.08 3.00 0.94
C LEU A 99 3.24 3.68 0.18
N GLY A 100 4.42 3.80 0.82
CA GLY A 100 5.64 4.37 0.24
C GLY A 100 5.96 5.78 0.74
N GLU A 101 7.00 6.40 0.18
CA GLU A 101 7.51 7.71 0.62
C GLU A 101 6.72 8.91 0.07
N LYS A 102 5.94 8.70 -1.00
CA LYS A 102 5.17 9.77 -1.61
C LYS A 102 3.97 10.12 -0.75
N ARG A 103 3.91 11.40 -0.38
CA ARG A 103 2.83 11.99 0.38
C ARG A 103 1.57 12.09 -0.46
N VAL A 104 0.44 11.80 0.14
CA VAL A 104 -0.89 11.89 -0.47
C VAL A 104 -1.51 13.21 -0.02
N VAL A 105 -2.10 13.96 -0.96
CA VAL A 105 -2.78 15.22 -0.65
C VAL A 105 -4.28 15.00 -0.77
N LEU A 106 -4.99 15.20 0.33
CA LEU A 106 -6.45 15.25 0.41
C LEU A 106 -6.89 16.72 0.28
N GLN A 107 -8.02 16.96 -0.38
CA GLN A 107 -8.58 18.33 -0.49
C GLN A 107 -8.98 18.89 0.87
N GLU A 108 -9.54 18.03 1.72
CA GLU A 108 -9.88 18.35 3.09
C GLU A 108 -9.88 17.11 3.97
N LEU A 109 -9.71 17.30 5.27
CA LEU A 109 -9.95 16.30 6.29
C LEU A 109 -10.54 16.99 7.52
N ARG A 110 -11.62 16.40 8.05
CA ARG A 110 -12.29 16.82 9.28
C ARG A 110 -12.22 15.66 10.27
N LEU A 111 -11.73 15.92 11.48
CA LEU A 111 -11.69 14.97 12.57
C LEU A 111 -12.33 15.60 13.80
N SER A 112 -13.38 15.00 14.33
CA SER A 112 -13.92 15.37 15.63
C SER A 112 -13.38 14.45 16.72
N VAL A 113 -13.16 15.04 17.90
CA VAL A 113 -12.65 14.37 19.10
C VAL A 113 -13.48 14.80 20.29
N ARG A 114 -14.21 13.85 20.87
CA ARG A 114 -14.90 13.98 22.15
C ARG A 114 -14.23 13.04 23.14
N ARG A 115 -14.06 13.49 24.39
CA ARG A 115 -13.46 12.69 25.47
C ARG A 115 -14.42 12.54 26.65
N GLN A 116 -14.56 11.31 27.14
CA GLN A 116 -15.31 10.95 28.34
C GLN A 116 -14.45 10.05 29.23
N GLY A 117 -13.74 10.64 30.20
CA GLY A 117 -12.78 9.90 31.01
C GLY A 117 -11.60 9.38 30.19
N LEU A 118 -11.45 8.06 30.12
CA LEU A 118 -10.42 7.38 29.31
C LEU A 118 -10.89 7.08 27.88
N LEU A 119 -12.18 7.22 27.61
CA LEU A 119 -12.75 6.95 26.29
C LEU A 119 -12.70 8.21 25.42
N LEU A 120 -12.41 8.01 24.15
CA LEU A 120 -12.42 9.00 23.09
C LEU A 120 -13.34 8.50 21.98
N ASP A 121 -14.04 9.42 21.34
CA ASP A 121 -14.88 9.09 20.19
C ASP A 121 -15.01 10.28 19.24
N GLY A 122 -15.42 10.01 18.02
CA GLY A 122 -15.77 11.04 17.07
C GLY A 122 -15.94 10.53 15.66
N GLU A 123 -15.82 11.45 14.71
CA GLU A 123 -16.00 11.23 13.29
C GLU A 123 -14.76 11.68 12.51
N LEU A 124 -14.45 10.96 11.45
CA LEU A 124 -13.47 11.30 10.45
C LEU A 124 -14.19 11.46 9.11
N ALA A 125 -13.97 12.60 8.45
CA ALA A 125 -14.68 12.96 7.24
C ALA A 125 -13.74 13.57 6.20
N SER A 126 -13.89 13.16 4.94
CA SER A 126 -13.19 13.74 3.79
C SER A 126 -14.08 13.56 2.56
N GLY A 127 -14.43 14.65 1.88
CA GLY A 127 -15.36 14.59 0.74
C GLY A 127 -16.71 14.01 1.15
N ALA A 128 -17.18 12.97 0.45
CA ALA A 128 -18.41 12.24 0.79
C ALA A 128 -18.19 11.12 1.82
N LEU A 129 -16.95 10.73 2.11
CA LEU A 129 -16.67 9.68 3.08
C LEU A 129 -16.86 10.19 4.51
N ARG A 130 -17.47 9.34 5.34
CA ARG A 130 -17.69 9.54 6.77
C ARG A 130 -17.39 8.24 7.50
N ALA A 131 -16.47 8.27 8.44
CA ALA A 131 -16.15 7.15 9.32
C ALA A 131 -16.34 7.59 10.77
N THR A 132 -16.75 6.66 11.63
CA THR A 132 -16.75 6.86 13.08
C THR A 132 -15.49 6.23 13.67
N TRP A 133 -14.99 6.78 14.77
CA TRP A 133 -13.90 6.16 15.50
C TRP A 133 -14.15 6.24 17.00
N GLN A 134 -13.59 5.26 17.70
CA GLN A 134 -13.56 5.17 19.15
C GLN A 134 -12.13 4.88 19.58
N GLY A 135 -11.75 5.30 20.76
CA GLY A 135 -10.45 4.97 21.31
C GLY A 135 -10.43 4.91 22.82
N GLU A 136 -9.50 4.11 23.33
CA GLU A 136 -9.25 3.94 24.74
C GLU A 136 -7.85 4.46 25.04
N LEU A 137 -7.78 5.47 25.92
CA LEU A 137 -6.55 6.13 26.30
C LEU A 137 -6.05 5.58 27.64
N SER A 138 -4.87 4.97 27.61
CA SER A 138 -4.11 4.65 28.82
C SER A 138 -2.90 5.58 28.94
N ASN A 139 -2.09 5.39 29.99
CA ASN A 139 -0.83 6.12 30.11
C ASN A 139 0.23 5.63 29.08
N ARG A 140 0.13 4.40 28.58
CA ARG A 140 1.16 3.80 27.69
C ARG A 140 0.78 3.79 26.22
N GLU A 141 -0.51 3.66 25.96
CA GLU A 141 -1.03 3.47 24.62
C GLU A 141 -2.38 4.15 24.40
N LEU A 142 -2.64 4.44 23.13
CA LEU A 142 -3.94 4.82 22.62
C LEU A 142 -4.36 3.75 21.61
N GLN A 143 -5.40 2.98 21.95
CA GLN A 143 -6.03 2.05 21.02
C GLN A 143 -7.17 2.76 20.31
N ILE A 144 -7.22 2.70 18.99
CA ILE A 144 -8.22 3.34 18.14
C ILE A 144 -8.90 2.28 17.29
N HIS A 145 -10.22 2.27 17.29
CA HIS A 145 -11.08 1.48 16.42
C HIS A 145 -11.81 2.43 15.49
N LEU A 146 -11.58 2.31 14.19
CA LEU A 146 -12.24 3.10 13.16
C LEU A 146 -13.17 2.20 12.34
N GLN A 147 -14.35 2.72 12.03
CA GLN A 147 -15.35 2.07 11.21
C GLN A 147 -15.85 3.03 10.13
N LEU A 148 -15.54 2.68 8.89
CA LEU A 148 -16.15 3.27 7.70
C LEU A 148 -17.30 2.35 7.26
N PRO A 149 -18.56 2.80 7.36
CA PRO A 149 -19.70 2.04 6.85
C PRO A 149 -19.60 1.86 5.31
N PRO A 150 -20.37 0.91 4.73
CA PRO A 150 -20.41 0.72 3.29
C PRO A 150 -20.68 2.03 2.55
N SER A 151 -19.69 2.52 1.82
CA SER A 151 -19.68 3.78 1.08
C SER A 151 -19.42 3.50 -0.39
N ALA A 152 -19.84 4.38 -1.31
CA ALA A 152 -19.58 4.16 -2.72
C ALA A 152 -18.07 4.18 -2.99
N ILE A 153 -17.58 3.24 -3.81
CA ILE A 153 -16.15 3.20 -4.16
C ILE A 153 -15.75 4.47 -4.92
N ALA A 154 -16.65 5.00 -5.75
CA ALA A 154 -16.47 6.27 -6.45
C ALA A 154 -16.13 7.43 -5.51
N ASP A 155 -16.75 7.50 -4.32
CA ASP A 155 -16.47 8.54 -3.32
C ASP A 155 -15.05 8.44 -2.75
N ALA A 156 -14.52 7.22 -2.62
CA ALA A 156 -13.14 7.00 -2.20
C ALA A 156 -12.15 7.50 -3.24
N TYR A 157 -12.42 7.24 -4.52
CA TYR A 157 -11.61 7.71 -5.63
C TYR A 157 -11.71 9.24 -5.81
N ALA A 158 -12.87 9.84 -5.53
CA ALA A 158 -13.08 11.28 -5.63
C ALA A 158 -12.14 12.09 -4.72
N LEU A 159 -11.66 11.51 -3.61
CA LEU A 159 -10.63 12.12 -2.76
C LEU A 159 -9.33 12.44 -3.52
N PHE A 160 -9.08 11.70 -4.59
CA PHE A 160 -7.90 11.79 -5.45
C PHE A 160 -8.23 12.34 -6.84
N GLY A 161 -9.40 12.98 -7.00
CA GLY A 161 -9.91 13.54 -8.26
C GLY A 161 -8.85 14.23 -9.13
N ALA A 162 -8.11 15.16 -8.52
CA ALA A 162 -7.09 15.94 -9.20
C ALA A 162 -5.87 15.14 -9.66
N ALA A 163 -5.64 13.95 -9.09
CA ALA A 163 -4.46 13.12 -9.34
C ALA A 163 -4.75 11.88 -10.21
N ILE A 164 -6.02 11.57 -10.48
CA ILE A 164 -6.46 10.43 -11.28
C ILE A 164 -7.22 10.95 -12.51
N PRO A 165 -6.54 11.13 -13.66
CA PRO A 165 -7.16 11.70 -14.86
C PRO A 165 -8.32 10.83 -15.41
N GLU A 166 -8.28 9.52 -15.16
CA GLU A 166 -9.33 8.57 -15.56
C GLU A 166 -10.71 8.89 -14.97
N LEU A 167 -10.78 9.61 -13.83
CA LEU A 167 -12.04 9.90 -13.13
C LEU A 167 -13.03 10.75 -13.94
N THR A 168 -12.57 11.39 -15.02
CA THR A 168 -13.41 12.19 -15.92
C THR A 168 -14.32 11.36 -16.82
N ARG A 169 -13.98 10.09 -17.08
CA ARG A 169 -14.68 9.21 -18.03
C ARG A 169 -15.11 7.88 -17.45
N VAL A 170 -14.47 7.44 -16.37
CA VAL A 170 -14.73 6.14 -15.76
C VAL A 170 -16.04 6.15 -14.97
N ARG A 171 -16.78 5.05 -15.06
CA ARG A 171 -17.90 4.73 -14.19
C ARG A 171 -17.44 3.68 -13.19
N ILE A 172 -17.52 4.02 -11.91
CA ILE A 172 -17.12 3.15 -10.80
C ILE A 172 -18.38 2.79 -10.00
N GLU A 173 -18.63 1.51 -9.85
CA GLU A 173 -19.74 0.97 -9.07
C GLU A 173 -19.24 0.11 -7.90
N GLY A 174 -20.17 -0.21 -7.00
CA GLY A 174 -19.89 -1.01 -5.82
C GLY A 174 -19.66 -0.18 -4.56
N ARG A 175 -19.52 -0.91 -3.46
CA ARG A 175 -19.37 -0.33 -2.12
C ARG A 175 -18.13 -0.89 -1.46
N PHE A 176 -17.49 -0.07 -0.63
CA PHE A 176 -16.45 -0.52 0.27
C PHE A 176 -16.76 -0.12 1.70
N ALA A 177 -16.41 -0.99 2.63
CA ALA A 177 -16.41 -0.72 4.06
C ALA A 177 -15.03 -1.04 4.62
N LEU A 178 -14.67 -0.41 5.72
CA LEU A 178 -13.39 -0.63 6.37
C LEU A 178 -13.55 -0.61 7.87
N LYS A 179 -13.11 -1.68 8.54
CA LYS A 179 -12.78 -1.63 9.96
C LYS A 179 -11.26 -1.56 10.09
N ALA A 180 -10.77 -0.66 10.94
CA ALA A 180 -9.36 -0.51 11.21
C ALA A 180 -9.11 -0.43 12.72
N GLN A 181 -8.03 -1.05 13.19
CA GLN A 181 -7.55 -0.89 14.56
C GLN A 181 -6.12 -0.37 14.54
N LEU A 182 -5.85 0.70 15.29
CA LEU A 182 -4.53 1.32 15.41
C LEU A 182 -4.13 1.39 16.88
N SER A 183 -2.94 0.88 17.21
CA SER A 183 -2.34 1.03 18.54
C SER A 183 -1.13 1.95 18.48
N LEU A 184 -1.21 3.11 19.14
CA LEU A 184 -0.12 4.06 19.28
C LEU A 184 0.53 3.93 20.67
N PRO A 185 1.85 4.16 20.81
CA PRO A 185 2.80 4.61 19.78
C PRO A 185 3.34 3.52 18.86
N GLY A 186 3.11 2.24 19.16
CA GLY A 186 3.71 1.12 18.43
C GLY A 186 3.37 1.04 16.93
N GLY A 187 2.37 1.80 16.47
CA GLY A 187 1.99 1.88 15.06
C GLY A 187 1.38 0.60 14.51
N ARG A 188 0.93 -0.31 15.38
CA ARG A 188 0.29 -1.57 14.95
C ARG A 188 -1.06 -1.26 14.35
N LEU A 189 -1.24 -1.59 13.08
CA LEU A 189 -2.42 -1.36 12.26
C LEU A 189 -3.02 -2.69 11.80
N SER A 190 -4.28 -2.95 12.12
CA SER A 190 -5.05 -4.01 11.46
C SER A 190 -6.12 -3.37 10.56
N LEU A 191 -6.33 -3.95 9.38
CA LEU A 191 -7.33 -3.52 8.42
C LEU A 191 -8.19 -4.73 8.06
N ALA A 192 -9.52 -4.55 8.07
CA ALA A 192 -10.49 -5.50 7.57
C ALA A 192 -11.36 -4.81 6.51
N PRO A 193 -10.84 -4.65 5.28
CA PRO A 193 -11.60 -4.10 4.18
C PRO A 193 -12.67 -5.09 3.70
N GLN A 194 -13.82 -4.57 3.32
CA GLN A 194 -14.88 -5.31 2.65
C GLN A 194 -15.23 -4.56 1.36
N VAL A 195 -15.40 -5.31 0.28
CA VAL A 195 -15.70 -4.77 -1.04
C VAL A 195 -16.84 -5.58 -1.63
N GLU A 196 -17.88 -4.91 -2.08
CA GLU A 196 -19.07 -5.52 -2.66
C GLU A 196 -19.37 -4.88 -4.02
N GLY A 197 -19.52 -5.71 -5.05
CA GLY A 197 -19.95 -5.27 -6.38
C GLY A 197 -19.00 -4.26 -7.05
N PHE A 198 -17.69 -4.33 -6.80
CA PHE A 198 -16.74 -3.40 -7.41
C PHE A 198 -16.67 -3.63 -8.93
N GLN A 199 -17.20 -2.68 -9.68
CA GLN A 199 -17.17 -2.69 -11.14
C GLN A 199 -16.61 -1.39 -11.68
N VAL A 200 -15.94 -1.47 -12.81
CA VAL A 200 -15.29 -0.32 -13.46
C VAL A 200 -15.57 -0.40 -14.95
N SER A 201 -16.06 0.67 -15.56
CA SER A 201 -16.27 0.74 -17.01
C SER A 201 -15.88 2.12 -17.55
N GLY A 202 -15.58 2.21 -18.84
CA GLY A 202 -15.24 3.46 -19.54
C GLY A 202 -13.76 3.81 -19.59
N LEU A 203 -12.85 2.89 -19.23
CA LEU A 203 -11.41 3.07 -19.45
C LEU A 203 -10.93 2.53 -20.80
N GLY A 204 -11.74 1.71 -21.46
CA GLY A 204 -11.47 1.22 -22.82
C GLY A 204 -10.58 -0.02 -22.86
N THR A 205 -10.56 -0.86 -21.82
CA THR A 205 -9.68 -2.04 -21.78
C THR A 205 -10.07 -3.14 -22.78
N GLU A 206 -11.24 -3.08 -23.41
CA GLU A 206 -11.66 -4.00 -24.47
C GLU A 206 -10.69 -4.01 -25.66
N VAL A 207 -9.97 -2.91 -25.90
CA VAL A 207 -8.95 -2.83 -26.96
C VAL A 207 -7.82 -3.85 -26.75
N PHE A 208 -7.57 -4.26 -25.50
CA PHE A 208 -6.55 -5.24 -25.17
C PHE A 208 -6.94 -6.67 -25.53
N ALA A 209 -8.22 -6.94 -25.81
CA ALA A 209 -8.68 -8.24 -26.28
C ALA A 209 -7.97 -8.64 -27.58
N ALA A 210 -7.71 -7.67 -28.47
CA ALA A 210 -6.98 -7.87 -29.72
C ALA A 210 -5.51 -7.44 -29.68
N ALA A 211 -5.04 -6.83 -28.58
CA ALA A 211 -3.69 -6.29 -28.49
C ALA A 211 -2.60 -7.35 -28.71
N ARG A 212 -1.53 -6.95 -29.39
CA ARG A 212 -0.33 -7.77 -29.59
C ARG A 212 0.84 -7.07 -28.91
N SER A 213 1.74 -7.87 -28.34
CA SER A 213 2.95 -7.33 -27.73
C SER A 213 3.97 -6.96 -28.80
N GLY A 214 4.62 -5.81 -28.63
CA GLY A 214 5.80 -5.42 -29.40
C GLY A 214 7.10 -6.10 -28.95
N CYS A 215 7.09 -6.84 -27.84
CA CYS A 215 8.28 -7.46 -27.26
C CYS A 215 8.90 -8.58 -28.11
N SER A 216 8.13 -9.19 -29.00
CA SER A 216 8.64 -10.22 -29.92
C SER A 216 7.93 -10.15 -31.26
N ARG A 217 8.67 -10.39 -32.34
CA ARG A 217 8.10 -10.56 -33.69
C ARG A 217 7.22 -11.80 -33.81
N ARG A 218 7.41 -12.78 -32.91
CA ARG A 218 6.65 -14.04 -32.88
C ARG A 218 5.60 -13.99 -31.77
N THR A 219 4.36 -14.31 -32.11
CA THR A 219 3.29 -14.49 -31.12
C THR A 219 3.54 -15.76 -30.31
N SER A 220 3.68 -15.65 -29.00
CA SER A 220 3.73 -16.84 -28.13
C SER A 220 2.37 -17.55 -28.21
N ARG A 221 2.40 -18.88 -28.39
CA ARG A 221 1.21 -19.76 -28.32
C ARG A 221 1.02 -20.31 -26.89
N LEU A 222 1.50 -19.58 -25.87
CA LEU A 222 1.37 -20.04 -24.49
C LEU A 222 -0.11 -20.09 -24.11
N THR A 223 -0.55 -21.28 -23.72
CA THR A 223 -1.84 -21.49 -23.08
C THR A 223 -1.71 -21.34 -21.57
N ALA A 224 -2.84 -21.10 -20.90
CA ALA A 224 -2.92 -20.99 -19.44
C ALA A 224 -2.42 -22.26 -18.71
N ASP A 225 -2.47 -23.42 -19.38
CA ASP A 225 -2.04 -24.71 -18.83
C ASP A 225 -0.56 -25.02 -19.02
N SER A 226 0.16 -24.18 -19.79
CA SER A 226 1.60 -24.35 -19.98
C SER A 226 2.35 -24.27 -18.66
N TRP A 227 3.49 -24.97 -18.57
CA TRP A 227 4.34 -24.96 -17.37
C TRP A 227 4.73 -23.55 -16.95
N LEU A 228 5.05 -22.69 -17.91
CA LEU A 228 5.42 -21.31 -17.64
C LEU A 228 4.23 -20.50 -17.09
N ALA A 229 3.06 -20.60 -17.71
CA ALA A 229 1.86 -19.89 -17.23
C ALA A 229 1.50 -20.30 -15.80
N ARG A 230 1.51 -21.60 -15.50
CA ARG A 230 1.27 -22.11 -14.15
C ARG A 230 2.33 -21.68 -13.14
N ALA A 231 3.60 -21.70 -13.54
CA ALA A 231 4.71 -21.28 -12.69
C ALA A 231 4.65 -19.77 -12.39
N VAL A 232 4.28 -18.94 -13.36
CA VAL A 232 4.07 -17.50 -13.17
C VAL A 232 2.92 -17.24 -12.21
N VAL A 233 1.79 -17.92 -12.37
CA VAL A 233 0.68 -17.84 -11.41
C VAL A 233 1.15 -18.25 -10.00
N ALA A 234 1.89 -19.34 -9.85
CA ALA A 234 2.43 -19.75 -8.55
C ALA A 234 3.44 -18.76 -7.96
N ALA A 235 4.21 -18.07 -8.80
CA ALA A 235 5.27 -17.15 -8.40
C ALA A 235 4.74 -15.77 -7.98
N GLU A 236 3.78 -15.24 -8.74
CA GLU A 236 3.32 -13.85 -8.64
C GLU A 236 1.95 -13.71 -8.00
N ASP A 237 1.04 -14.69 -8.18
CA ASP A 237 -0.36 -14.56 -7.80
C ASP A 237 -1.05 -15.93 -7.63
N GLN A 238 -0.81 -16.59 -6.49
CA GLN A 238 -1.29 -17.96 -6.25
C GLN A 238 -2.81 -18.09 -6.23
N ARG A 239 -3.52 -16.98 -6.07
CA ARG A 239 -4.99 -16.88 -6.04
C ARG A 239 -5.55 -16.20 -7.28
N PHE A 240 -4.75 -16.13 -8.36
CA PHE A 240 -5.12 -15.46 -9.61
C PHE A 240 -6.52 -15.82 -10.10
N TYR A 241 -6.93 -17.08 -10.03
CA TYR A 241 -8.25 -17.53 -10.50
C TYR A 241 -9.39 -17.35 -9.49
N GLU A 242 -9.10 -16.88 -8.27
CA GLU A 242 -10.06 -16.80 -7.16
C GLU A 242 -10.54 -15.36 -6.89
N HIS A 243 -9.86 -14.34 -7.44
CA HIS A 243 -10.19 -12.93 -7.20
C HIS A 243 -10.57 -12.18 -8.48
N GLN A 244 -11.03 -10.93 -8.35
CA GLN A 244 -11.51 -10.09 -9.46
C GLN A 244 -10.58 -8.88 -9.65
N GLY A 245 -9.29 -9.13 -9.90
CA GLY A 245 -8.28 -8.07 -10.05
C GLY A 245 -7.64 -7.57 -8.75
N TYR A 246 -8.22 -7.85 -7.58
CA TYR A 246 -7.69 -7.46 -6.27
C TYR A 246 -7.82 -8.58 -5.24
N ASP A 247 -6.80 -8.79 -4.41
CA ASP A 247 -6.81 -9.83 -3.38
C ASP A 247 -6.73 -9.21 -1.97
N LEU A 248 -7.88 -9.17 -1.28
CA LEU A 248 -7.99 -8.65 0.08
C LEU A 248 -7.30 -9.54 1.13
N ALA A 249 -7.22 -10.86 0.89
CA ALA A 249 -6.56 -11.77 1.84
C ALA A 249 -5.04 -11.63 1.74
N GLU A 250 -4.50 -11.54 0.52
CA GLU A 250 -3.08 -11.25 0.29
C GLU A 250 -2.70 -9.86 0.78
N PHE A 251 -3.57 -8.86 0.59
CA PHE A 251 -3.39 -7.53 1.18
C PHE A 251 -3.26 -7.60 2.71
N SER A 252 -4.19 -8.27 3.37
CA SER A 252 -4.19 -8.43 4.83
C SER A 252 -2.96 -9.21 5.32
N ALA A 253 -2.58 -10.28 4.61
CA ALA A 253 -1.41 -11.09 4.91
C ALA A 253 -0.09 -10.32 4.73
N ALA A 254 0.05 -9.54 3.65
CA ALA A 254 1.20 -8.69 3.39
C ALA A 254 1.35 -7.60 4.46
N LEU A 255 0.24 -6.94 4.82
CA LEU A 255 0.22 -5.92 5.87
C LEU A 255 0.68 -6.50 7.22
N SER A 256 0.13 -7.65 7.62
CA SER A 256 0.52 -8.32 8.88
C SER A 256 2.00 -8.72 8.88
N ARG A 257 2.52 -9.23 7.76
CA ARG A 257 3.92 -9.64 7.65
C ARG A 257 4.88 -8.44 7.66
N ASN A 258 4.59 -7.41 6.88
CA ASN A 258 5.45 -6.21 6.80
C ASN A 258 5.55 -5.47 8.14
N GLN A 259 4.48 -5.46 8.94
CA GLN A 259 4.52 -4.89 10.29
C GLN A 259 5.38 -5.70 11.26
N ARG A 260 5.29 -7.04 11.23
CA ARG A 260 6.13 -7.92 12.05
C ARG A 260 7.62 -7.75 11.73
N GLU A 261 7.93 -7.52 10.47
CA GLU A 261 9.31 -7.37 9.97
C GLU A 261 9.83 -5.91 10.06
N GLY A 262 8.96 -4.95 10.38
CA GLY A 262 9.29 -3.52 10.41
C GLY A 262 9.68 -2.91 9.06
N ARG A 263 9.54 -3.67 7.95
CA ARG A 263 9.92 -3.27 6.60
C ARG A 263 9.05 -3.99 5.56
N ILE A 264 9.02 -3.47 4.34
CA ILE A 264 8.30 -4.11 3.23
C ILE A 264 9.07 -5.35 2.78
N VAL A 265 8.53 -6.54 3.08
CA VAL A 265 9.08 -7.85 2.68
C VAL A 265 8.16 -8.64 1.75
N ARG A 266 6.89 -8.24 1.66
CA ARG A 266 5.85 -8.88 0.83
C ARG A 266 4.98 -7.82 0.19
N GLY A 267 4.75 -7.95 -1.11
CA GLY A 267 3.74 -7.18 -1.85
C GLY A 267 2.38 -7.88 -1.82
N ALA A 268 1.34 -7.14 -2.17
CA ALA A 268 -0.03 -7.66 -2.32
C ALA A 268 -0.61 -7.38 -3.72
N SER A 269 0.26 -7.06 -4.69
CA SER A 269 -0.20 -6.77 -6.05
C SER A 269 -0.50 -8.06 -6.81
N THR A 270 -1.66 -8.07 -7.48
CA THR A 270 -2.13 -9.19 -8.29
C THR A 270 -1.56 -9.12 -9.71
N LEU A 271 -1.61 -10.22 -10.46
CA LEU A 271 -1.20 -10.25 -11.87
C LEU A 271 -1.97 -9.20 -12.74
N PRO A 272 -3.29 -9.01 -12.59
CA PRO A 272 -4.03 -7.94 -13.28
C PRO A 272 -3.52 -6.54 -12.97
N GLN A 273 -3.13 -6.24 -11.72
CA GLN A 273 -2.54 -4.95 -11.37
C GLN A 273 -1.14 -4.77 -12.00
N GLN A 274 -0.34 -5.84 -12.00
CA GLN A 274 0.95 -5.81 -12.70
C GLN A 274 0.78 -5.64 -14.21
N LEU A 275 -0.26 -6.24 -14.80
CA LEU A 275 -0.59 -6.06 -16.21
C LEU A 275 -1.00 -4.61 -16.50
N ALA A 276 -1.87 -4.01 -15.67
CA ALA A 276 -2.26 -2.61 -15.77
C ALA A 276 -1.05 -1.68 -15.69
N LYS A 277 -0.09 -2.02 -14.81
CA LYS A 277 1.19 -1.32 -14.71
C LYS A 277 1.95 -1.34 -16.04
N LEU A 278 2.09 -2.52 -16.64
CA LEU A 278 2.86 -2.72 -17.87
C LEU A 278 2.23 -2.05 -19.09
N LEU A 279 0.90 -2.12 -19.21
CA LEU A 279 0.20 -1.64 -20.40
C LEU A 279 -0.18 -0.16 -20.36
N VAL A 280 -0.42 0.39 -19.16
CA VAL A 280 -1.08 1.71 -19.05
C VAL A 280 -0.35 2.67 -18.12
N THR A 281 -0.09 2.28 -16.87
CA THR A 281 0.30 3.28 -15.86
C THR A 281 1.80 3.52 -15.72
N GLY A 282 2.64 2.67 -16.30
CA GLY A 282 4.10 2.79 -16.28
C GLY A 282 4.74 2.62 -14.89
N ASP A 283 6.01 3.01 -14.77
CA ASP A 283 6.89 2.70 -13.62
C ASP A 283 6.90 3.75 -12.48
N GLU A 284 6.07 4.80 -12.55
CA GLU A 284 6.09 5.87 -11.55
C GLU A 284 5.70 5.39 -10.15
N ARG A 285 6.63 5.40 -9.17
CA ARG A 285 6.30 4.97 -7.80
C ARG A 285 5.41 6.00 -7.09
N SER A 286 4.09 5.77 -7.05
CA SER A 286 3.10 6.61 -6.37
C SER A 286 1.90 5.79 -5.88
N PRO A 287 1.34 6.07 -4.68
CA PRO A 287 0.09 5.46 -4.21
C PRO A 287 -1.08 5.72 -5.17
N VAL A 288 -1.14 6.91 -5.77
CA VAL A 288 -2.19 7.27 -6.73
C VAL A 288 -2.13 6.40 -7.98
N ARG A 289 -0.91 6.10 -8.48
CA ARG A 289 -0.73 5.15 -9.58
C ARG A 289 -1.26 3.77 -9.22
N LYS A 290 -1.06 3.30 -7.98
CA LYS A 290 -1.62 2.00 -7.54
C LYS A 290 -3.14 1.97 -7.56
N LEU A 291 -3.80 3.09 -7.27
CA LEU A 291 -5.26 3.22 -7.45
C LEU A 291 -5.65 3.15 -8.93
N ARG A 292 -4.88 3.78 -9.83
CA ARG A 292 -5.08 3.66 -11.27
C ARG A 292 -4.93 2.22 -11.75
N GLU A 293 -3.88 1.52 -11.33
CA GLU A 293 -3.67 0.10 -11.63
C GLU A 293 -4.86 -0.75 -11.21
N LEU A 294 -5.47 -0.47 -10.05
CA LEU A 294 -6.65 -1.18 -9.57
C LEU A 294 -7.88 -0.95 -10.46
N LEU A 295 -8.13 0.29 -10.90
CA LEU A 295 -9.24 0.58 -11.82
C LEU A 295 -9.12 -0.22 -13.13
N TYR A 296 -7.95 -0.17 -13.76
CA TYR A 296 -7.69 -0.94 -14.98
C TYR A 296 -7.72 -2.45 -14.74
N ALA A 297 -7.21 -2.93 -13.60
CA ALA A 297 -7.26 -4.34 -13.24
C ALA A 297 -8.70 -4.87 -13.16
N VAL A 298 -9.60 -4.12 -12.51
CA VAL A 298 -11.00 -4.50 -12.39
C VAL A 298 -11.72 -4.47 -13.73
N GLU A 299 -11.53 -3.42 -14.55
CA GLU A 299 -12.16 -3.39 -15.87
C GLU A 299 -11.63 -4.51 -16.79
N MET A 300 -10.31 -4.80 -16.78
CA MET A 300 -9.74 -5.91 -17.54
C MET A 300 -10.29 -7.29 -17.15
N GLU A 301 -10.63 -7.49 -15.87
CA GLU A 301 -11.29 -8.72 -15.42
C GLU A 301 -12.66 -8.90 -16.06
N GLN A 302 -13.36 -7.79 -16.28
CA GLN A 302 -14.69 -7.76 -16.89
C GLN A 302 -14.62 -7.89 -18.42
N THR A 303 -13.63 -7.28 -19.06
CA THR A 303 -13.55 -7.18 -20.54
C THR A 303 -12.71 -8.28 -21.18
N LEU A 304 -11.69 -8.83 -20.50
CA LEU A 304 -10.72 -9.76 -21.10
C LEU A 304 -10.83 -11.19 -20.55
N GLY A 305 -11.12 -11.34 -19.26
CA GLY A 305 -11.08 -12.60 -18.54
C GLY A 305 -9.66 -13.15 -18.28
N LYS A 306 -9.57 -14.11 -17.35
CA LYS A 306 -8.31 -14.69 -16.82
C LYS A 306 -7.33 -15.19 -17.89
N PRO A 307 -7.75 -16.02 -18.87
CA PRO A 307 -6.81 -16.60 -19.84
C PRO A 307 -6.12 -15.52 -20.68
N ARG A 308 -6.89 -14.51 -21.10
CA ARG A 308 -6.37 -13.43 -21.94
C ARG A 308 -5.45 -12.51 -21.16
N MET A 309 -5.80 -12.15 -19.92
CA MET A 309 -4.92 -11.34 -19.07
C MET A 309 -3.59 -12.06 -18.81
N LEU A 310 -3.61 -13.35 -18.49
CA LEU A 310 -2.38 -14.12 -18.28
C LEU A 310 -1.53 -14.18 -19.55
N GLN A 311 -2.15 -14.37 -20.71
CA GLN A 311 -1.44 -14.33 -21.99
C GLN A 311 -0.80 -12.97 -22.26
N LEU A 312 -1.53 -11.87 -22.04
CA LEU A 312 -1.01 -10.51 -22.19
C LEU A 312 0.13 -10.24 -21.23
N TYR A 313 0.00 -10.67 -19.97
CA TYR A 313 1.07 -10.53 -18.98
C TYR A 313 2.33 -11.25 -19.44
N LEU A 314 2.22 -12.53 -19.82
CA LEU A 314 3.36 -13.30 -20.34
C LEU A 314 3.98 -12.65 -21.57
N ALA A 315 3.18 -11.97 -22.40
CA ALA A 315 3.67 -11.28 -23.59
C ALA A 315 4.40 -9.95 -23.31
N HIS A 316 4.19 -9.33 -22.16
CA HIS A 316 4.76 -8.00 -21.82
C HIS A 316 5.69 -8.01 -20.60
N ALA A 317 5.66 -9.06 -19.78
CA ALA A 317 6.44 -9.15 -18.56
C ALA A 317 7.95 -8.96 -18.84
N PRO A 318 8.66 -8.20 -17.98
CA PRO A 318 10.11 -8.04 -18.10
C PRO A 318 10.81 -9.29 -17.58
N TRP A 319 11.74 -9.82 -18.37
CA TRP A 319 12.53 -11.03 -18.03
C TRP A 319 14.03 -10.72 -17.92
N GLY A 320 14.41 -9.45 -17.81
CA GLY A 320 15.79 -9.01 -17.69
C GLY A 320 16.02 -7.64 -18.34
N PRO A 321 17.25 -7.13 -18.33
CA PRO A 321 17.58 -5.84 -18.93
C PRO A 321 17.24 -5.81 -20.42
N GLY A 322 16.32 -4.94 -20.84
CA GLY A 322 15.90 -4.79 -22.24
C GLY A 322 15.15 -6.00 -22.82
N LEU A 323 14.80 -6.99 -22.00
CA LEU A 323 14.15 -8.22 -22.42
C LEU A 323 12.73 -8.30 -21.85
N CYS A 324 11.73 -8.29 -22.72
CA CYS A 324 10.33 -8.44 -22.33
C CYS A 324 9.66 -9.54 -23.16
N GLY A 325 8.57 -10.10 -22.62
CA GLY A 325 7.81 -11.17 -23.26
C GLY A 325 8.45 -12.56 -23.14
N ALA A 326 7.64 -13.54 -22.76
CA ALA A 326 8.06 -14.92 -22.49
C ALA A 326 8.66 -15.61 -23.72
N GLU A 327 8.16 -15.33 -24.92
CA GLU A 327 8.71 -15.93 -26.15
C GLU A 327 10.13 -15.45 -26.42
N ALA A 328 10.39 -14.14 -26.29
CA ALA A 328 11.74 -13.61 -26.44
C ALA A 328 12.65 -14.12 -25.32
N ALA A 329 12.15 -14.19 -24.09
CA ALA A 329 12.93 -14.65 -22.95
C ALA A 329 13.35 -16.12 -23.06
N THR A 330 12.44 -16.99 -23.47
CA THR A 330 12.72 -18.43 -23.63
C THR A 330 13.68 -18.72 -24.77
N GLN A 331 13.58 -17.97 -25.87
CA GLN A 331 14.54 -18.04 -26.96
C GLN A 331 15.91 -17.54 -26.54
N HIS A 332 15.96 -16.41 -25.83
CA HIS A 332 17.21 -15.84 -25.34
C HIS A 332 17.89 -16.79 -24.34
N TYR A 333 17.23 -17.19 -23.26
CA TYR A 333 17.84 -17.95 -22.17
C TYR A 333 18.06 -19.43 -22.46
N PHE A 334 17.22 -20.05 -23.30
CA PHE A 334 17.22 -21.50 -23.47
C PHE A 334 17.25 -21.96 -24.93
N GLY A 335 17.23 -21.04 -25.90
CA GLY A 335 17.14 -21.39 -27.32
C GLY A 335 15.84 -22.11 -27.70
N ARG A 336 14.79 -22.01 -26.87
CA ARG A 336 13.54 -22.77 -26.99
C ARG A 336 12.36 -21.85 -27.22
N ARG A 337 11.35 -22.38 -27.91
CA ARG A 337 10.04 -21.73 -27.99
C ARG A 337 9.33 -21.83 -26.65
N ALA A 338 8.51 -20.84 -26.30
CA ALA A 338 7.94 -20.80 -24.96
C ALA A 338 7.03 -22.00 -24.63
N HIS A 339 6.33 -22.54 -25.64
CA HIS A 339 5.49 -23.74 -25.47
C HIS A 339 6.28 -25.05 -25.34
N ALA A 340 7.56 -25.06 -25.69
CA ALA A 340 8.46 -26.22 -25.64
C ALA A 340 9.48 -26.11 -24.49
N LEU A 341 9.23 -25.21 -23.54
CA LEU A 341 10.07 -25.00 -22.38
C LEU A 341 9.96 -26.19 -21.42
N GLU A 342 11.08 -26.67 -20.91
CA GLU A 342 11.06 -27.76 -19.93
C GLU A 342 10.49 -27.26 -18.59
N PRO A 343 9.84 -28.13 -17.79
CA PRO A 343 9.18 -27.69 -16.56
C PRO A 343 10.11 -26.98 -15.58
N ALA A 344 11.34 -27.46 -15.39
CA ALA A 344 12.32 -26.84 -14.50
C ALA A 344 12.77 -25.46 -15.01
N GLN A 345 12.97 -25.32 -16.33
CA GLN A 345 13.30 -24.04 -16.97
C GLN A 345 12.14 -23.04 -16.81
N ALA A 346 10.90 -23.50 -16.92
CA ALA A 346 9.70 -22.68 -16.70
C ALA A 346 9.59 -22.19 -15.26
N ILE A 347 9.89 -23.06 -14.29
CA ILE A 347 9.92 -22.71 -12.87
C ILE A 347 10.99 -21.66 -12.58
N TRP A 348 12.20 -21.85 -13.09
CA TRP A 348 13.27 -20.88 -12.93
C TRP A 348 12.93 -19.54 -13.58
N LEU A 349 12.42 -19.57 -14.81
CA LEU A 349 12.04 -18.35 -15.51
C LEU A 349 10.98 -17.58 -14.70
N ALA A 350 9.92 -18.24 -14.23
CA ALA A 350 8.93 -17.61 -13.35
C ALA A 350 9.52 -17.08 -12.03
N ALA A 351 10.47 -17.80 -11.42
CA ALA A 351 11.13 -17.38 -10.18
C ALA A 351 11.88 -16.05 -10.32
N MET A 352 12.40 -15.75 -11.52
CA MET A 352 13.15 -14.53 -11.78
C MET A 352 12.29 -13.25 -11.75
N LEU A 353 10.96 -13.36 -11.96
CA LEU A 353 10.07 -12.21 -12.15
C LEU A 353 10.02 -11.24 -10.97
N HIS A 354 10.32 -11.72 -9.76
CA HIS A 354 10.40 -10.87 -8.57
C HIS A 354 11.42 -9.73 -8.71
N ASN A 355 12.55 -9.99 -9.38
CA ASN A 355 13.56 -8.98 -9.68
C ASN A 355 14.36 -9.37 -10.95
N PRO A 356 13.77 -9.19 -12.15
CA PRO A 356 14.28 -9.79 -13.38
C PRO A 356 15.70 -9.34 -13.72
N THR A 357 15.99 -8.05 -13.54
CA THR A 357 17.32 -7.47 -13.82
C THR A 357 18.40 -8.03 -12.90
N LEU A 358 18.09 -8.17 -11.61
CA LEU A 358 19.03 -8.68 -10.62
C LEU A 358 19.26 -10.18 -10.82
N GLU A 359 18.19 -10.95 -10.98
CA GLU A 359 18.26 -12.41 -11.13
C GLU A 359 18.94 -12.80 -12.44
N ALA A 360 18.64 -12.12 -13.56
CA ALA A 360 19.33 -12.33 -14.83
C ALA A 360 20.83 -12.00 -14.73
N SER A 361 21.20 -10.92 -14.02
CA SER A 361 22.60 -10.56 -13.85
C SER A 361 23.35 -11.53 -12.95
N ARG A 362 22.77 -11.89 -11.80
CA ARG A 362 23.37 -12.91 -10.92
C ARG A 362 23.59 -14.22 -11.65
N TRP A 363 22.58 -14.72 -12.35
CA TRP A 363 22.68 -15.97 -13.08
C TRP A 363 23.77 -15.95 -14.14
N ARG A 364 23.95 -14.81 -14.83
CA ARG A 364 25.07 -14.62 -15.78
C ARG A 364 26.42 -14.61 -15.10
N ASP A 365 26.55 -13.85 -14.01
CA ASP A 365 27.85 -13.56 -13.41
C ASP A 365 28.37 -14.76 -12.59
N THR A 366 27.47 -15.55 -11.99
CA THR A 366 27.83 -16.70 -11.15
C THR A 366 27.57 -18.06 -11.80
N GLY A 367 26.79 -18.10 -12.88
CA GLY A 367 26.29 -19.35 -13.47
C GLY A 367 25.21 -20.05 -12.61
N GLN A 368 24.79 -19.45 -11.49
CA GLN A 368 23.87 -20.07 -10.53
C GLN A 368 22.50 -19.40 -10.55
N ILE A 369 21.45 -20.21 -10.56
CA ILE A 369 20.07 -19.76 -10.40
C ILE A 369 19.76 -19.53 -8.91
N ASN A 370 18.72 -18.75 -8.61
CA ASN A 370 18.20 -18.64 -7.24
C ASN A 370 17.33 -19.86 -6.92
N THR A 371 17.98 -20.97 -6.56
CA THR A 371 17.35 -22.27 -6.30
C THR A 371 16.31 -22.17 -5.19
N ALA A 372 16.56 -21.40 -4.13
CA ALA A 372 15.60 -21.21 -3.04
C ALA A 372 14.29 -20.60 -3.54
N ARG A 373 14.36 -19.59 -4.42
CA ARG A 373 13.16 -19.01 -5.04
C ARG A 373 12.50 -19.98 -6.01
N ALA A 374 13.26 -20.71 -6.82
CA ALA A 374 12.73 -21.72 -7.74
C ALA A 374 12.00 -22.86 -7.01
N GLN A 375 12.56 -23.36 -5.91
CA GLN A 375 11.91 -24.34 -5.03
C GLN A 375 10.62 -23.79 -4.41
N TRP A 376 10.60 -22.52 -4.00
CA TRP A 376 9.39 -21.87 -3.49
C TRP A 376 8.28 -21.81 -4.56
N VAL A 377 8.63 -21.51 -5.82
CA VAL A 377 7.68 -21.54 -6.95
C VAL A 377 7.18 -22.97 -7.21
N LEU A 378 8.05 -23.97 -7.20
CA LEU A 378 7.69 -25.39 -7.36
C LEU A 378 6.74 -25.88 -6.23
N ALA A 379 6.94 -25.40 -5.00
CA ALA A 379 6.05 -25.70 -3.88
C ALA A 379 4.65 -25.10 -4.09
N GLY A 380 4.56 -23.90 -4.67
CA GLY A 380 3.30 -23.22 -4.99
C GLY A 380 2.55 -23.79 -6.19
N LEU A 381 3.18 -24.64 -7.02
CA LEU A 381 2.51 -25.24 -8.19
C LEU A 381 1.41 -26.23 -7.78
N ARG A 382 0.17 -25.87 -8.11
CA ARG A 382 -1.01 -26.73 -7.98
C ARG A 382 -1.00 -27.85 -9.03
N GLY A 383 -1.58 -29.01 -8.72
CA GLY A 383 -1.78 -30.10 -9.70
C GLY A 383 -0.51 -30.82 -10.17
N VAL A 384 0.62 -30.72 -9.45
CA VAL A 384 1.84 -31.49 -9.74
C VAL A 384 1.92 -32.71 -8.81
N PRO A 385 1.95 -33.96 -9.34
CA PRO A 385 2.12 -35.18 -8.55
C PRO A 385 3.38 -35.15 -7.68
N ARG A 386 3.33 -35.76 -6.49
CA ARG A 386 4.48 -35.77 -5.54
C ARG A 386 5.77 -36.28 -6.16
N LYS A 387 5.71 -37.39 -6.90
CA LYS A 387 6.88 -37.98 -7.59
C LYS A 387 7.49 -37.01 -8.62
N GLN A 388 6.64 -36.35 -9.41
CA GLN A 388 7.10 -35.35 -10.39
C GLN A 388 7.70 -34.13 -9.69
N ARG A 389 7.09 -33.64 -8.61
CA ARG A 389 7.63 -32.54 -7.81
C ARG A 389 9.01 -32.87 -7.25
N ALA A 390 9.21 -34.07 -6.69
CA ALA A 390 10.51 -34.51 -6.18
C ALA A 390 11.56 -34.62 -7.31
N SER A 391 11.15 -35.07 -8.50
CA SER A 391 12.04 -35.09 -9.67
C SER A 391 12.45 -33.69 -10.10
N LEU A 392 11.50 -32.74 -10.15
CA LEU A 392 11.78 -31.35 -10.53
C LEU A 392 12.65 -30.63 -9.50
N SER A 393 12.47 -30.93 -8.21
CA SER A 393 13.32 -30.39 -7.15
C SER A 393 14.78 -30.75 -7.38
N ARG A 394 15.08 -32.03 -7.64
CA ARG A 394 16.45 -32.48 -7.93
C ARG A 394 17.04 -31.78 -9.17
N VAL A 395 16.26 -31.66 -10.24
CA VAL A 395 16.70 -30.95 -11.45
C VAL A 395 17.03 -29.49 -11.17
N LEU A 396 16.27 -28.81 -10.30
CA LEU A 396 16.55 -27.42 -9.92
C LEU A 396 17.81 -27.31 -9.03
N ASP A 397 18.06 -28.30 -8.17
CA ASP A 397 19.23 -28.32 -7.29
C ASP A 397 20.53 -28.58 -8.08
N GLU A 398 20.43 -29.39 -9.13
CA GLU A 398 21.54 -29.76 -10.03
C GLU A 398 21.64 -28.85 -11.26
N ALA A 399 20.80 -27.81 -11.38
CA ALA A 399 20.71 -26.98 -12.58
C ALA A 399 22.00 -26.18 -12.82
N ALA A 400 22.73 -26.55 -13.87
CA ALA A 400 23.92 -25.85 -14.36
C ALA A 400 23.68 -25.19 -15.72
N TRP A 401 22.57 -24.44 -15.86
CA TRP A 401 22.30 -23.69 -17.09
C TRP A 401 23.15 -22.42 -17.15
N GLN A 402 23.66 -22.06 -18.32
CA GLN A 402 24.46 -20.86 -18.52
C GLN A 402 23.62 -19.75 -19.16
N ALA A 403 23.56 -18.58 -18.52
CA ALA A 403 22.86 -17.44 -19.10
C ALA A 403 23.66 -16.86 -20.29
N PRO A 404 22.99 -16.36 -21.34
CA PRO A 404 23.66 -15.77 -22.50
C PRO A 404 24.44 -14.50 -22.16
N ALA A 405 25.50 -14.24 -22.93
CA ALA A 405 26.26 -12.98 -22.85
C ALA A 405 25.48 -11.78 -23.43
N PRO A 406 25.72 -10.53 -22.97
CA PRO A 406 25.07 -9.34 -23.53
C PRO A 406 25.41 -9.19 -25.02
N GLY A 407 24.40 -8.87 -25.85
CA GLY A 407 24.55 -8.64 -27.29
C GLY A 407 24.04 -9.76 -28.20
N HIS A 408 23.69 -10.93 -27.65
CA HIS A 408 22.89 -11.93 -28.38
C HIS A 408 21.42 -11.50 -28.38
N SER A 409 21.06 -10.58 -29.25
CA SER A 409 19.66 -10.37 -29.64
C SER A 409 19.21 -11.54 -30.53
N PRO A 410 18.05 -12.16 -30.26
CA PRO A 410 17.48 -13.19 -31.14
C PRO A 410 17.01 -12.63 -32.49
#